data_AF-A0A9D8RTX3-F1
#
_entry.id   AF-A0A9D8RTX3-F1
#
_cell.length_a   1.000
_cell.length_b   1.000
_cell.length_c   1.000
_cell.angle_alpha   90.00
_cell.angle_beta   90.00
_cell.angle_gamma   90.00
#
_symmetry.space_group_name_H-M   'P 1'
#
loop_
_entity.id
_entity.type
_entity.pdbx_description
1 polymer ?
#
loop_
_entity_poly.entity_id
_entity_poly.type
_entity_poly.pdbx_seq_one_letter_code
_entity_poly.pdbx_strand_id
1 'polypeptide(L)'
;MPTWKAVKRVKRNFWNLYKAQLSMMLWAGKKNPKNKKRVKARSASGTIVAWVIAGVLIALYEYIFMSMLYVEENTAVFPPLVAMFAMFLTLLTSVSYAKALLFEAKDHDMLFALPIPGRTIVAAKLLTMYTLDSILNIVMLVPCAIFYGIFERPHISFYIYYFILMLFVSLIPILIASVISAVMSIIASHFRHAQFVTVILYVIFLCGVMGFSMTVGSSAGGNEDVLVGAMFEGMLSGLSSIYPPLAWFKEATMEGSLSSALLFVGISLLAFSIVALVFGKFYGKIHEMFRPRAIRRKYKSSEKSSGIMLALMKKDMKRLFSSATIFMNQLIGLLMLVVFAVMFSIQNFGAEGEEVAELFSIMFPFIFAMAAAMVNDTSTSISLEGKTFPLLKSLPVLPKEILRSKLYLHMAFCAPVILVCGIAVSIVNGLPIIGAIATVVIPLCYAYSAGVVGLLINLKKYKFDWTSEVTIAKNNLPMVLTMLGGMVLSIAPMVIALGLYFAGLPLAAILGGCTALAVIFAVVMTLLMNALGEKWFLKIEY
;
A
#
# COMPACT_ATOMS: atom_id res chain seq x y z
N MET A 1 -38.61 -3.73 -34.24
CA MET A 1 -38.49 -3.60 -32.77
C MET A 1 -37.72 -4.78 -32.16
N PRO A 2 -36.40 -4.68 -31.92
CA PRO A 2 -35.63 -5.69 -31.18
C PRO A 2 -35.14 -5.21 -29.80
N THR A 3 -35.76 -4.21 -29.19
CA THR A 3 -35.16 -3.41 -28.11
C THR A 3 -35.20 -4.07 -26.73
N TRP A 4 -36.31 -4.70 -26.32
CA TRP A 4 -36.45 -5.18 -24.94
C TRP A 4 -35.65 -6.45 -24.63
N LYS A 5 -35.65 -7.43 -25.55
CA LYS A 5 -34.85 -8.67 -25.42
C LYS A 5 -33.35 -8.40 -25.53
N ALA A 6 -32.94 -7.42 -26.35
CA ALA A 6 -31.54 -7.00 -26.46
C ALA A 6 -31.05 -6.32 -25.16
N VAL A 7 -31.82 -5.38 -24.60
CA VAL A 7 -31.51 -4.72 -23.31
C VAL A 7 -31.42 -5.74 -22.17
N LYS A 8 -32.36 -6.70 -22.10
CA LYS A 8 -32.34 -7.76 -21.08
C LYS A 8 -31.12 -8.69 -21.21
N ARG A 9 -30.69 -8.97 -22.45
CA ARG A 9 -29.48 -9.76 -22.74
C ARG A 9 -28.21 -9.01 -22.36
N VAL A 10 -28.11 -7.72 -22.67
CA VAL A 10 -26.97 -6.86 -22.27
C VAL A 10 -26.88 -6.75 -20.75
N LYS A 11 -28.00 -6.52 -20.06
CA LYS A 11 -28.05 -6.45 -18.59
C LYS A 11 -27.61 -7.78 -17.95
N ARG A 12 -28.08 -8.93 -18.46
CA ARG A 12 -27.66 -10.24 -17.96
C ARG A 12 -26.16 -10.49 -18.19
N ASN A 13 -25.66 -10.15 -19.37
CA ASN A 13 -24.25 -10.32 -19.70
C ASN A 13 -23.35 -9.43 -18.82
N PHE A 14 -23.77 -8.19 -18.54
CA PHE A 14 -23.10 -7.29 -17.60
C PHE A 14 -22.95 -7.90 -16.21
N TRP A 15 -24.06 -8.36 -15.60
CA TRP A 15 -24.03 -8.94 -14.27
C TRP A 15 -23.22 -10.24 -14.20
N ASN A 16 -23.26 -11.05 -15.25
CA ASN A 16 -22.46 -12.27 -15.32
C ASN A 16 -20.96 -11.97 -15.43
N LEU A 17 -20.57 -10.96 -16.22
CA LEU A 17 -19.18 -10.48 -16.33
C LEU A 17 -18.70 -9.94 -14.98
N TYR A 18 -19.47 -9.06 -14.37
CA TYR A 18 -19.16 -8.48 -13.06
C TYR A 18 -18.96 -9.57 -11.99
N LYS A 19 -19.89 -10.53 -11.89
CA LYS A 19 -19.77 -11.66 -10.95
C LYS A 19 -18.54 -12.52 -11.24
N ALA A 20 -18.26 -12.82 -12.51
CA ALA A 20 -17.10 -13.60 -12.89
C ALA A 20 -15.79 -12.89 -12.51
N GLN A 21 -15.68 -11.59 -12.81
CA GLN A 21 -14.50 -10.76 -12.49
C GLN A 21 -14.29 -10.63 -10.98
N LEU A 22 -15.36 -10.31 -10.23
CA LEU A 22 -15.30 -10.21 -8.77
C LEU A 22 -14.91 -11.56 -8.15
N SER A 23 -15.51 -12.66 -8.62
CA SER A 23 -15.16 -14.01 -8.15
C SER A 23 -13.72 -14.38 -8.49
N MET A 24 -13.21 -13.93 -9.63
CA MET A 24 -11.83 -14.17 -10.03
C MET A 24 -10.88 -13.38 -9.16
N MET A 25 -11.15 -12.12 -8.83
CA MET A 25 -10.29 -11.31 -7.96
C MET A 25 -10.33 -11.78 -6.50
N LEU A 26 -11.52 -12.04 -5.94
CA LEU A 26 -11.68 -12.54 -4.57
C LEU A 26 -11.15 -13.97 -4.39
N TRP A 27 -11.18 -14.79 -5.45
CA TRP A 27 -10.75 -16.20 -5.39
C TRP A 27 -9.54 -16.52 -6.29
N ALA A 28 -8.80 -15.50 -6.75
CA ALA A 28 -7.56 -15.62 -7.51
C ALA A 28 -6.51 -16.37 -6.68
N GLY A 29 -6.45 -17.69 -6.87
CA GLY A 29 -5.53 -18.58 -6.14
C GLY A 29 -6.11 -19.95 -5.80
N LYS A 30 -7.40 -20.21 -6.00
CA LYS A 30 -8.06 -21.48 -5.64
C LYS A 30 -8.61 -22.25 -6.85
N LYS A 31 -7.72 -22.72 -7.73
CA LYS A 31 -8.02 -23.78 -8.71
C LYS A 31 -7.12 -25.00 -8.48
N ASN A 32 -7.23 -25.63 -7.31
CA ASN A 32 -6.72 -26.99 -7.14
C ASN A 32 -7.88 -27.93 -6.76
N PRO A 33 -8.31 -28.87 -7.63
CA PRO A 33 -9.57 -29.59 -7.48
C PRO A 33 -9.59 -30.65 -6.37
N LYS A 34 -8.44 -31.00 -5.76
CA LYS A 34 -8.35 -32.17 -4.87
C LYS A 34 -8.77 -31.96 -3.39
N ASN A 35 -9.01 -30.73 -2.90
CA ASN A 35 -9.36 -30.53 -1.47
C ASN A 35 -10.28 -29.31 -1.19
N LYS A 36 -11.49 -29.33 -1.78
CA LYS A 36 -12.41 -28.18 -1.86
C LYS A 36 -13.03 -27.66 -0.54
N LYS A 37 -13.21 -28.47 0.51
CA LYS A 37 -13.95 -28.04 1.74
C LYS A 37 -13.03 -27.54 2.87
N ARG A 38 -12.00 -28.30 3.26
CA ARG A 38 -11.09 -27.95 4.37
C ARG A 38 -10.13 -26.79 4.07
N VAL A 39 -9.58 -26.71 2.85
CA VAL A 39 -8.69 -25.59 2.43
C VAL A 39 -9.48 -24.30 2.21
N LYS A 40 -10.75 -24.40 1.79
CA LYS A 40 -11.64 -23.26 1.56
C LYS A 40 -12.03 -22.58 2.87
N ALA A 41 -12.32 -23.34 3.92
CA ALA A 41 -12.62 -22.84 5.26
C ALA A 41 -11.39 -22.18 5.93
N ARG A 42 -10.23 -22.88 5.98
CA ARG A 42 -9.01 -22.36 6.64
C ARG A 42 -8.38 -21.13 5.97
N SER A 43 -8.50 -20.99 4.65
CA SER A 43 -7.96 -19.82 3.93
C SER A 43 -8.93 -18.64 3.88
N ALA A 44 -10.24 -18.87 3.86
CA ALA A 44 -11.21 -17.78 3.97
C ALA A 44 -11.26 -17.22 5.41
N SER A 45 -11.15 -18.09 6.42
CA SER A 45 -11.06 -17.65 7.81
C SER A 45 -9.80 -16.80 8.05
N GLY A 46 -8.65 -17.17 7.47
CA GLY A 46 -7.41 -16.39 7.60
C GLY A 46 -7.48 -14.99 6.96
N THR A 47 -8.09 -14.86 5.78
CA THR A 47 -8.28 -13.53 5.15
C THR A 47 -9.28 -12.68 5.91
N ILE A 48 -10.36 -13.27 6.42
CA ILE A 48 -11.35 -12.55 7.23
C ILE A 48 -10.71 -12.07 8.53
N VAL A 49 -9.95 -12.92 9.21
CA VAL A 49 -9.21 -12.55 10.43
C VAL A 49 -8.21 -11.43 10.15
N ALA A 50 -7.48 -11.47 9.04
CA ALA A 50 -6.56 -10.39 8.66
C ALA A 50 -7.27 -9.05 8.44
N TRP A 51 -8.42 -9.04 7.75
CA TRP A 51 -9.23 -7.84 7.56
C TRP A 51 -9.84 -7.33 8.88
N VAL A 52 -10.24 -8.22 9.77
CA VAL A 52 -10.71 -7.86 11.11
C VAL A 52 -9.59 -7.22 11.93
N ILE A 53 -8.39 -7.82 11.94
CA ILE A 53 -7.23 -7.25 12.65
C ILE A 53 -6.88 -5.88 12.06
N ALA A 54 -6.84 -5.75 10.73
CA ALA A 54 -6.58 -4.46 10.08
C ALA A 54 -7.63 -3.41 10.48
N GLY A 55 -8.92 -3.76 10.47
CA GLY A 55 -9.99 -2.87 10.89
C GLY A 55 -9.88 -2.45 12.36
N VAL A 56 -9.51 -3.37 13.26
CA VAL A 56 -9.27 -3.06 14.67
C VAL A 56 -8.10 -2.10 14.84
N LEU A 57 -6.99 -2.31 14.11
CA LEU A 57 -5.83 -1.42 14.16
C LEU A 57 -6.14 -0.02 13.64
N ILE A 58 -6.90 0.08 12.54
CA ILE A 58 -7.37 1.36 11.99
C ILE A 58 -8.24 2.07 13.03
N ALA A 59 -9.21 1.36 13.62
CA ALA A 59 -10.08 1.94 14.64
C ALA A 59 -9.31 2.41 15.89
N LEU A 60 -8.30 1.66 16.33
CA LEU A 60 -7.44 2.09 17.43
C LEU A 60 -6.66 3.38 17.10
N TYR A 61 -6.12 3.48 15.89
CA TYR A 61 -5.42 4.68 15.44
C TYR A 61 -6.36 5.89 15.34
N GLU A 62 -7.54 5.69 14.76
CA GLU A 62 -8.57 6.72 14.66
C GLU A 62 -9.07 7.19 16.04
N TYR A 63 -9.20 6.27 17.00
CA TYR A 63 -9.53 6.63 18.38
C TYR A 63 -8.47 7.53 19.02
N ILE A 64 -7.18 7.17 18.89
CA ILE A 64 -6.07 7.96 19.40
C ILE A 64 -6.07 9.35 18.74
N PHE A 65 -6.22 9.39 17.42
CA PHE A 65 -6.23 10.65 16.65
C PHE A 65 -7.42 11.54 17.03
N MET A 66 -8.62 10.97 17.18
CA MET A 66 -9.80 11.71 17.64
C MET A 66 -9.64 12.20 19.08
N SER A 67 -9.04 11.40 19.96
CA SER A 67 -8.80 11.81 21.36
C SER A 67 -7.84 12.99 21.46
N MET A 68 -6.86 13.10 20.55
CA MET A 68 -5.97 14.27 20.46
C MET A 68 -6.75 15.51 19.99
N LEU A 69 -7.52 15.40 18.92
CA LEU A 69 -8.30 16.52 18.38
C LEU A 69 -9.41 17.00 19.33
N TYR A 70 -9.92 16.11 20.18
CA TYR A 70 -10.89 16.46 21.22
C TYR A 70 -10.27 17.34 22.32
N VAL A 71 -9.02 17.07 22.70
CA VAL A 71 -8.29 17.89 23.69
C VAL A 71 -8.02 19.30 23.14
N GLU A 72 -7.84 19.44 21.82
CA GLU A 72 -7.59 20.71 21.13
C GLU A 72 -8.87 21.43 20.67
N GLU A 73 -10.05 20.93 21.03
CA GLU A 73 -11.37 21.47 20.61
C GLU A 73 -11.56 21.59 19.08
N ASN A 74 -10.77 20.86 18.27
CA ASN A 74 -10.81 20.92 16.80
C ASN A 74 -11.28 19.60 16.15
N THR A 75 -12.37 19.05 16.67
CA THR A 75 -12.92 17.76 16.23
C THR A 75 -13.51 17.81 14.82
N ALA A 76 -13.90 18.99 14.32
CA ALA A 76 -14.54 19.18 13.01
C ALA A 76 -13.64 18.81 11.81
N VAL A 77 -12.31 18.83 12.01
CA VAL A 77 -11.34 18.49 10.96
C VAL A 77 -11.16 16.97 10.78
N PHE A 78 -11.58 16.18 11.77
CA PHE A 78 -11.36 14.73 11.80
C PHE A 78 -12.01 13.98 10.62
N PRO A 79 -13.34 14.06 10.37
CA PRO A 79 -13.95 13.29 9.28
C PRO A 79 -13.46 13.64 7.87
N PRO A 80 -13.25 14.92 7.52
CA PRO A 80 -12.62 15.28 6.25
C PRO A 80 -11.20 14.71 6.07
N LEU A 81 -10.36 14.75 7.11
CA LEU A 81 -9.00 14.20 7.03
C LEU A 81 -8.99 12.69 6.82
N VAL A 82 -9.84 11.95 7.54
CA VAL A 82 -9.97 10.50 7.35
C VAL A 82 -10.52 10.19 5.95
N ALA A 83 -11.49 10.95 5.46
CA ALA A 83 -12.00 10.84 4.08
C ALA A 83 -10.91 11.07 3.04
N MET A 84 -10.04 12.06 3.23
CA MET A 84 -8.91 12.28 2.34
C MET A 84 -7.91 11.11 2.36
N PHE A 85 -7.57 10.60 3.55
CA PHE A 85 -6.66 9.47 3.66
C PHE A 85 -7.25 8.22 2.99
N ALA A 86 -8.57 7.98 3.14
CA ALA A 86 -9.29 6.92 2.45
C ALA A 86 -9.26 7.09 0.91
N MET A 87 -9.46 8.32 0.40
CA MET A 87 -9.34 8.62 -1.03
C MET A 87 -7.92 8.39 -1.57
N PHE A 88 -6.90 8.77 -0.80
CA PHE A 88 -5.51 8.57 -1.16
C PHE A 88 -5.13 7.09 -1.21
N LEU A 89 -5.51 6.31 -0.19
CA LEU A 89 -5.36 4.86 -0.19
C LEU A 89 -6.10 4.22 -1.36
N THR A 90 -7.32 4.66 -1.65
CA THR A 90 -8.10 4.20 -2.82
C THR A 90 -7.34 4.44 -4.11
N LEU A 91 -6.71 5.60 -4.29
CA LEU A 91 -5.91 5.89 -5.48
C LEU A 91 -4.74 4.91 -5.63
N LEU A 92 -3.99 4.66 -4.55
CA LEU A 92 -2.85 3.74 -4.55
C LEU A 92 -3.27 2.30 -4.85
N THR A 93 -4.35 1.82 -4.22
CA THR A 93 -4.87 0.48 -4.47
C THR A 93 -5.39 0.36 -5.89
N SER A 94 -6.24 1.29 -6.32
CA SER A 94 -6.82 1.35 -7.65
C SER A 94 -5.76 1.25 -8.73
N VAL A 95 -4.70 2.07 -8.72
CA VAL A 95 -3.68 2.01 -9.80
C VAL A 95 -2.98 0.64 -9.83
N SER A 96 -2.74 0.06 -8.66
CA SER A 96 -2.03 -1.20 -8.52
C SER A 96 -2.75 -2.40 -9.15
N TYR A 97 -4.07 -2.35 -9.37
CA TYR A 97 -4.83 -3.42 -10.02
C TYR A 97 -5.61 -2.96 -11.27
N ALA A 98 -5.80 -1.65 -11.47
CA ALA A 98 -6.38 -1.04 -12.67
C ALA A 98 -5.67 -1.50 -13.93
N LYS A 99 -4.32 -1.51 -13.92
CA LYS A 99 -3.54 -1.96 -15.06
C LYS A 99 -3.87 -3.40 -15.47
N ALA A 100 -3.87 -4.30 -14.48
CA ALA A 100 -4.13 -5.72 -14.70
C ALA A 100 -5.59 -5.98 -15.14
N LEU A 101 -6.55 -5.24 -14.58
CA LEU A 101 -7.98 -5.45 -14.88
C LEU A 101 -8.42 -4.76 -16.17
N LEU A 102 -8.03 -3.49 -16.39
CA LEU A 102 -8.49 -2.68 -17.51
C LEU A 102 -7.68 -2.91 -18.78
N PHE A 103 -6.34 -3.05 -18.71
CA PHE A 103 -5.45 -3.00 -19.87
C PHE A 103 -4.75 -4.33 -20.21
N GLU A 104 -4.38 -5.16 -19.21
CA GLU A 104 -3.58 -6.40 -19.41
C GLU A 104 -4.37 -7.72 -19.22
N ALA A 105 -5.71 -7.68 -19.19
CA ALA A 105 -6.50 -8.89 -18.90
C ALA A 105 -6.30 -9.99 -19.97
N LYS A 106 -5.71 -11.15 -19.61
CA LYS A 106 -5.50 -12.30 -20.52
C LYS A 106 -6.78 -12.82 -21.18
N ASP A 107 -7.94 -12.50 -20.63
CA ASP A 107 -9.26 -12.89 -21.14
C ASP A 107 -9.73 -12.02 -22.32
N HIS A 108 -8.95 -11.03 -22.76
CA HIS A 108 -9.33 -10.07 -23.80
C HIS A 108 -9.73 -10.75 -25.12
N ASP A 109 -8.94 -11.69 -25.64
CA ASP A 109 -9.25 -12.38 -26.89
C ASP A 109 -10.54 -13.23 -26.80
N MET A 110 -10.82 -13.82 -25.62
CA MET A 110 -12.04 -14.58 -25.38
C MET A 110 -13.26 -13.67 -25.21
N LEU A 111 -13.10 -12.51 -24.56
CA LEU A 111 -14.18 -11.55 -24.35
C LEU A 111 -14.57 -10.82 -25.64
N PHE A 112 -13.64 -10.63 -26.58
CA PHE A 112 -13.93 -10.11 -27.92
C PHE A 112 -14.59 -11.14 -28.85
N ALA A 113 -14.40 -12.44 -28.59
CA ALA A 113 -15.13 -13.50 -29.31
C ALA A 113 -16.62 -13.58 -28.91
N LEU A 114 -16.99 -12.99 -27.76
CA LEU A 114 -18.38 -12.91 -27.31
C LEU A 114 -19.08 -11.69 -27.94
N PRO A 115 -20.36 -11.79 -28.34
CA PRO A 115 -21.14 -10.69 -28.90
C PRO A 115 -21.59 -9.70 -27.80
N ILE A 116 -20.63 -9.07 -27.12
CA ILE A 116 -20.83 -8.13 -26.02
C ILE A 116 -20.15 -6.80 -26.37
N PRO A 117 -20.85 -5.66 -26.32
CA PRO A 117 -20.25 -4.38 -26.66
C PRO A 117 -19.17 -3.99 -25.64
N GLY A 118 -18.06 -3.42 -26.12
CA GLY A 118 -16.91 -3.03 -25.28
C GLY A 118 -17.27 -2.11 -24.11
N ARG A 119 -18.28 -1.24 -24.27
CA ARG A 119 -18.82 -0.38 -23.20
C ARG A 119 -19.33 -1.19 -21.99
N THR A 120 -19.98 -2.33 -22.23
CA THR A 120 -20.48 -3.21 -21.15
C THR A 120 -19.34 -3.91 -20.42
N ILE A 121 -18.26 -4.25 -21.13
CA ILE A 121 -17.07 -4.86 -20.53
C ILE A 121 -16.34 -3.86 -19.64
N VAL A 122 -16.11 -2.64 -20.14
CA VAL A 122 -15.48 -1.55 -19.38
C VAL A 122 -16.30 -1.18 -18.15
N ALA A 123 -17.62 -1.04 -18.29
CA ALA A 123 -18.51 -0.74 -17.18
C ALA A 123 -18.48 -1.84 -16.10
N ALA A 124 -18.42 -3.12 -16.50
CA ALA A 124 -18.32 -4.23 -15.55
C ALA A 124 -17.00 -4.21 -14.79
N LYS A 125 -15.88 -3.94 -15.50
CA LYS A 125 -14.55 -3.82 -14.88
C LYS A 125 -14.48 -2.64 -13.91
N LEU A 126 -14.96 -1.46 -14.30
CA LEU A 126 -15.02 -0.28 -13.43
C LEU A 126 -15.91 -0.51 -12.20
N LEU A 127 -17.04 -1.21 -12.36
CA LEU A 127 -17.88 -1.60 -11.24
C LEU A 127 -17.15 -2.57 -10.28
N THR A 128 -16.35 -3.49 -10.81
CA THR A 128 -15.49 -4.37 -9.99
C THR A 128 -14.41 -3.57 -9.24
N MET A 129 -13.82 -2.55 -9.85
CA MET A 129 -12.89 -1.65 -9.15
C MET A 129 -13.59 -0.93 -8.00
N TYR A 130 -14.73 -0.30 -8.30
CA TYR A 130 -15.55 0.39 -7.32
C TYR A 130 -15.88 -0.49 -6.12
N THR A 131 -16.35 -1.73 -6.33
CA THR A 131 -16.74 -2.57 -5.21
C THR A 131 -15.58 -3.04 -4.35
N LEU A 132 -14.38 -3.22 -4.92
CA LEU A 132 -13.19 -3.55 -4.13
C LEU A 132 -12.74 -2.38 -3.25
N ASP A 133 -12.72 -1.17 -3.79
CA ASP A 133 -12.28 0.01 -3.04
C ASP A 133 -13.34 0.52 -2.07
N SER A 134 -14.63 0.35 -2.36
CA SER A 134 -15.71 0.64 -1.40
C SER A 134 -15.59 -0.22 -0.13
N ILE A 135 -15.13 -1.48 -0.23
CA ILE A 135 -14.90 -2.31 0.97
C ILE A 135 -13.82 -1.69 1.85
N LEU A 136 -12.71 -1.24 1.25
CA LEU A 136 -11.62 -0.58 1.98
C LEU A 136 -12.11 0.72 2.63
N ASN A 137 -12.86 1.53 1.90
CA ASN A 137 -13.39 2.79 2.42
C ASN A 137 -14.41 2.60 3.53
N ILE A 138 -15.22 1.54 3.51
CA ILE A 138 -16.12 1.21 4.63
C ILE A 138 -15.30 0.88 5.89
N VAL A 139 -14.22 0.10 5.77
CA VAL A 139 -13.36 -0.27 6.91
C VAL A 139 -12.71 0.96 7.55
N MET A 140 -12.38 2.00 6.76
CA MET A 140 -11.82 3.26 7.24
C MET A 140 -12.88 4.24 7.75
N LEU A 141 -13.97 4.45 7.01
CA LEU A 141 -14.90 5.54 7.29
C LEU A 141 -15.96 5.20 8.34
N VAL A 142 -16.26 3.92 8.58
CA VAL A 142 -17.23 3.54 9.61
C VAL A 142 -16.71 3.82 11.04
N PRO A 143 -15.48 3.41 11.43
CA PRO A 143 -14.96 3.74 12.75
C PRO A 143 -14.89 5.27 12.97
N CYS A 144 -14.51 6.03 11.95
CA CYS A 144 -14.50 7.49 12.00
C CYS A 144 -15.86 8.09 12.38
N ALA A 145 -16.96 7.64 11.75
CA ALA A 145 -18.30 8.10 12.10
C ALA A 145 -18.71 7.70 13.52
N ILE A 146 -18.28 6.53 13.99
CA ILE A 146 -18.56 6.05 15.35
C ILE A 146 -17.83 6.92 16.37
N PHE A 147 -16.53 7.15 16.21
CA PHE A 147 -15.75 7.96 17.14
C PHE A 147 -16.22 9.41 17.13
N TYR A 148 -16.40 10.02 15.96
CA TYR A 148 -16.95 11.38 15.87
C TYR A 148 -18.32 11.48 16.56
N GLY A 149 -19.17 10.45 16.40
CA GLY A 149 -20.46 10.36 17.08
C GLY A 149 -20.38 10.24 18.61
N ILE A 150 -19.38 9.54 19.14
CA ILE A 150 -19.19 9.34 20.58
C ILE A 150 -18.72 10.63 21.28
N PHE A 151 -17.76 11.33 20.68
CA PHE A 151 -17.14 12.52 21.27
C PHE A 151 -18.00 13.78 21.08
N GLU A 152 -18.49 14.05 19.86
CA GLU A 152 -19.13 15.32 19.52
C GLU A 152 -20.68 15.27 19.56
N ARG A 153 -21.26 14.06 19.43
CA ARG A 153 -22.72 13.84 19.33
C ARG A 153 -23.42 14.75 18.30
N PRO A 154 -23.04 14.65 17.02
CA PRO A 154 -23.55 15.53 15.96
C PRO A 154 -25.04 15.30 15.66
N HIS A 155 -25.67 16.29 15.03
CA HIS A 155 -27.07 16.22 14.61
C HIS A 155 -27.31 15.11 13.57
N ILE A 156 -28.55 14.62 13.46
CA ILE A 156 -28.89 13.45 12.62
C ILE A 156 -28.59 13.65 11.12
N SER A 157 -28.55 14.91 10.67
CA SER A 157 -28.15 15.31 9.32
C SER A 157 -26.73 14.87 8.96
N PHE A 158 -25.80 14.89 9.93
CA PHE A 158 -24.41 14.44 9.74
C PHE A 158 -24.40 12.98 9.25
N TYR A 159 -25.11 12.08 9.92
CA TYR A 159 -25.11 10.66 9.58
C TYR A 159 -25.69 10.40 8.18
N ILE A 160 -26.72 11.15 7.78
CA ILE A 160 -27.34 11.03 6.46
C ILE A 160 -26.35 11.44 5.37
N TYR A 161 -25.77 12.64 5.48
CA TYR A 161 -24.82 13.13 4.50
C TYR A 161 -23.54 12.30 4.46
N TYR A 162 -22.99 11.95 5.63
CA TYR A 162 -21.78 11.14 5.74
C TYR A 162 -21.96 9.77 5.06
N PHE A 163 -23.08 9.08 5.31
CA PHE A 163 -23.34 7.78 4.70
C PHE A 163 -23.46 7.87 3.17
N ILE A 164 -24.12 8.91 2.65
CA ILE A 164 -24.23 9.13 1.21
C ILE A 164 -22.84 9.39 0.62
N LEU A 165 -22.09 10.34 1.17
CA LEU A 165 -20.78 10.75 0.66
C LEU A 165 -19.75 9.62 0.72
N MET A 166 -19.78 8.80 1.79
CA MET A 166 -18.95 7.60 1.94
C MET A 166 -19.06 6.65 0.74
N LEU A 167 -20.25 6.51 0.14
CA LEU A 167 -20.45 5.65 -1.04
C LEU A 167 -19.78 6.22 -2.30
N PHE A 168 -19.77 7.55 -2.45
CA PHE A 168 -19.24 8.21 -3.65
C PHE A 168 -17.75 8.58 -3.53
N VAL A 169 -17.17 8.45 -2.33
CA VAL A 169 -15.79 8.84 -2.00
C VAL A 169 -14.74 8.22 -2.92
N SER A 170 -14.98 6.99 -3.41
CA SER A 170 -14.02 6.24 -4.25
C SER A 170 -14.05 6.62 -5.72
N LEU A 171 -15.11 7.27 -6.23
CA LEU A 171 -15.31 7.43 -7.67
C LEU A 171 -14.25 8.33 -8.33
N ILE A 172 -13.91 9.45 -7.69
CA ILE A 172 -12.91 10.39 -8.20
C ILE A 172 -11.50 9.76 -8.14
N PRO A 173 -11.06 9.16 -7.02
CA PRO A 173 -9.81 8.39 -6.98
C PRO A 173 -9.70 7.30 -8.05
N ILE A 174 -10.78 6.55 -8.31
CA ILE A 174 -10.80 5.51 -9.36
C ILE A 174 -10.64 6.14 -10.75
N LEU A 175 -11.26 7.30 -11.01
CA LEU A 175 -11.04 8.03 -12.27
C LEU A 175 -9.57 8.36 -12.45
N ILE A 176 -8.98 9.03 -11.45
CA ILE A 176 -7.58 9.47 -11.50
C ILE A 176 -6.68 8.24 -11.69
N ALA A 177 -6.94 7.19 -10.94
CA ALA A 177 -6.19 5.95 -11.04
C ALA A 177 -6.32 5.27 -12.40
N SER A 178 -7.49 5.29 -13.03
CA SER A 178 -7.71 4.72 -14.37
C SER A 178 -6.92 5.49 -15.44
N VAL A 179 -6.86 6.81 -15.34
CA VAL A 179 -6.10 7.68 -16.24
C VAL A 179 -4.60 7.46 -16.05
N ILE A 180 -4.12 7.48 -14.81
CA ILE A 180 -2.72 7.18 -14.48
C ILE A 180 -2.35 5.81 -15.03
N SER A 181 -3.18 4.79 -14.77
CA SER A 181 -2.93 3.43 -15.24
C SER A 181 -2.91 3.30 -16.76
N ALA A 182 -3.73 4.09 -17.46
CA ALA A 182 -3.72 4.15 -18.93
C ALA A 182 -2.38 4.73 -19.43
N VAL A 183 -1.94 5.86 -18.88
CA VAL A 183 -0.65 6.48 -19.19
C VAL A 183 0.48 5.50 -18.89
N MET A 184 0.44 4.82 -17.74
CA MET A 184 1.43 3.82 -17.37
C MET A 184 1.47 2.63 -18.31
N SER A 185 0.31 2.21 -18.83
CA SER A 185 0.25 1.16 -19.85
C SER A 185 0.93 1.60 -21.15
N ILE A 186 0.78 2.87 -21.55
CA ILE A 186 1.43 3.44 -22.75
C ILE A 186 2.93 3.49 -22.56
N ILE A 187 3.39 4.05 -21.45
CA ILE A 187 4.81 4.11 -21.13
C ILE A 187 5.39 2.69 -21.05
N ALA A 188 4.66 1.73 -20.45
CA ALA A 188 5.11 0.33 -20.34
C ALA A 188 5.26 -0.38 -21.69
N SER A 189 4.48 0.00 -22.70
CA SER A 189 4.62 -0.54 -24.05
C SER A 189 5.91 -0.08 -24.75
N HIS A 190 6.47 1.07 -24.36
CA HIS A 190 7.68 1.65 -24.95
C HIS A 190 8.93 1.51 -24.04
N PHE A 191 8.74 1.46 -22.72
CA PHE A 191 9.79 1.39 -21.72
C PHE A 191 9.61 0.17 -20.83
N ARG A 192 10.67 -0.66 -20.77
CA ARG A 192 10.72 -1.85 -19.90
C ARG A 192 10.65 -1.50 -18.40
N HIS A 193 10.86 -0.24 -18.03
CA HIS A 193 10.89 0.27 -16.66
C HIS A 193 9.80 1.30 -16.36
N ALA A 194 8.72 1.36 -17.13
CA ALA A 194 7.65 2.34 -16.93
C ALA A 194 7.12 2.41 -15.50
N GLN A 195 7.20 1.31 -14.76
CA GLN A 195 6.68 1.22 -13.40
C GLN A 195 7.52 1.95 -12.36
N PHE A 196 8.84 2.03 -12.60
CA PHE A 196 9.75 2.87 -11.84
C PHE A 196 9.37 4.36 -11.99
N VAL A 197 8.95 4.75 -13.19
CA VAL A 197 8.48 6.12 -13.46
C VAL A 197 7.21 6.43 -12.64
N THR A 198 6.25 5.50 -12.54
CA THR A 198 5.04 5.73 -11.71
C THR A 198 5.34 5.81 -10.22
N VAL A 199 6.31 5.03 -9.72
CA VAL A 199 6.74 5.16 -8.31
C VAL A 199 7.31 6.54 -8.04
N ILE A 200 8.22 7.01 -8.90
CA ILE A 200 8.78 8.36 -8.81
C ILE A 200 7.68 9.42 -8.90
N LEU A 201 6.72 9.24 -9.82
CA LEU A 201 5.61 10.16 -10.00
C LEU A 201 4.71 10.22 -8.75
N TYR A 202 4.47 9.10 -8.05
CA TYR A 202 3.76 9.11 -6.77
C TYR A 202 4.52 9.80 -5.66
N VAL A 203 5.83 9.54 -5.57
CA VAL A 203 6.67 10.21 -4.56
C VAL A 203 6.68 11.71 -4.82
N ILE A 204 6.87 12.15 -6.07
CA ILE A 204 6.84 13.57 -6.45
C ILE A 204 5.46 14.17 -6.18
N PHE A 205 4.38 13.49 -6.57
CA PHE A 205 3.02 13.97 -6.33
C PHE A 205 2.75 14.16 -4.83
N LEU A 206 3.14 13.17 -4.02
CA LEU A 206 2.94 13.22 -2.58
C LEU A 206 3.80 14.31 -1.93
N CYS A 207 5.08 14.40 -2.27
CA CYS A 207 5.96 15.49 -1.83
C CYS A 207 5.43 16.86 -2.27
N GLY A 208 4.86 16.97 -3.48
CA GLY A 208 4.31 18.21 -4.02
C GLY A 208 3.03 18.66 -3.30
N VAL A 209 2.09 17.74 -3.04
CA VAL A 209 0.88 18.02 -2.25
C VAL A 209 1.24 18.47 -0.83
N MET A 210 2.22 17.81 -0.21
CA MET A 210 2.67 18.17 1.15
C MET A 210 3.42 19.51 1.18
N GLY A 211 4.35 19.75 0.24
CA GLY A 211 5.06 21.02 0.15
C GLY A 211 4.14 22.20 -0.13
N PHE A 212 3.07 22.00 -0.91
CA PHE A 212 2.04 23.02 -1.12
C PHE A 212 1.21 23.27 0.15
N SER A 213 0.85 22.21 0.90
CA SER A 213 0.15 22.35 2.19
C SER A 213 0.91 23.23 3.18
N MET A 214 2.25 23.22 3.15
CA MET A 214 3.08 24.08 4.00
C MET A 214 2.96 25.56 3.64
N THR A 215 2.95 25.91 2.35
CA THR A 215 2.84 27.32 1.94
C THR A 215 1.55 27.98 2.41
N VAL A 216 0.47 27.18 2.50
CA VAL A 216 -0.83 27.63 3.00
C VAL A 216 -0.81 27.74 4.54
N GLY A 217 -0.18 26.79 5.24
CA GLY A 217 -0.04 26.83 6.71
C GLY A 217 0.90 27.94 7.23
N SER A 218 1.98 28.28 6.52
CA SER A 218 2.92 29.34 6.92
C SER A 218 2.36 30.76 6.76
N SER A 219 1.21 30.92 6.10
CA SER A 219 0.57 32.22 5.86
C SER A 219 -0.38 32.64 6.98
N ALA A 220 -0.67 31.75 7.94
CA ALA A 220 -1.48 32.03 9.12
C ALA A 220 -0.58 32.45 10.30
N GLY A 221 -0.17 33.71 10.35
CA GLY A 221 0.54 34.26 11.51
C GLY A 221 -0.38 34.40 12.72
N GLY A 222 -0.18 33.58 13.76
CA GLY A 222 -0.88 33.65 15.04
C GLY A 222 -0.26 32.74 16.11
N ASN A 223 -0.31 33.18 17.37
CA ASN A 223 0.40 32.70 18.57
C ASN A 223 0.42 31.19 18.87
N GLU A 224 1.39 30.79 19.70
CA GLU A 224 1.93 29.44 19.90
C GLU A 224 0.98 28.40 20.55
N ASP A 225 -0.04 28.81 21.32
CA ASP A 225 -1.00 27.88 21.97
C ASP A 225 -2.10 27.32 21.03
N VAL A 226 -2.28 27.91 19.86
CA VAL A 226 -3.34 27.56 18.88
C VAL A 226 -2.76 26.71 17.72
N LEU A 227 -1.48 26.33 17.81
CA LEU A 227 -0.71 25.84 16.67
C LEU A 227 -1.26 24.56 16.05
N VAL A 228 -1.63 23.55 16.84
CA VAL A 228 -1.98 22.24 16.29
C VAL A 228 -3.36 22.25 15.64
N GLY A 229 -4.34 22.91 16.27
CA GLY A 229 -5.67 23.13 15.69
C GLY A 229 -5.60 23.97 14.40
N ALA A 230 -4.85 25.09 14.42
CA ALA A 230 -4.64 25.91 13.23
C ALA A 230 -3.84 25.20 12.14
N MET A 231 -2.91 24.29 12.49
CA MET A 231 -2.19 23.44 11.55
C MET A 231 -3.11 22.45 10.86
N PHE A 232 -4.03 21.81 11.59
CA PHE A 232 -5.00 20.88 11.00
C PHE A 232 -6.00 21.60 10.09
N GLU A 233 -6.46 22.80 10.47
CA GLU A 233 -7.27 23.65 9.59
C GLU A 233 -6.49 24.19 8.38
N GLY A 234 -5.24 24.59 8.56
CA GLY A 234 -4.30 25.01 7.52
C GLY A 234 -4.00 23.89 6.52
N MET A 235 -3.84 22.66 7.02
CA MET A 235 -3.69 21.47 6.21
C MET A 235 -4.99 21.18 5.45
N LEU A 236 -6.15 21.24 6.11
CA LEU A 236 -7.43 21.02 5.47
C LEU A 236 -7.73 22.07 4.39
N SER A 237 -7.39 23.33 4.62
CA SER A 237 -7.55 24.43 3.64
C SER A 237 -6.57 24.31 2.46
N GLY A 238 -5.31 23.95 2.72
CA GLY A 238 -4.34 23.65 1.67
C GLY A 238 -4.75 22.46 0.80
N LEU A 239 -5.24 21.40 1.44
CA LEU A 239 -5.68 20.18 0.75
C LEU A 239 -6.99 20.39 -0.02
N SER A 240 -7.93 21.16 0.53
CA SER A 240 -9.18 21.52 -0.17
C SER A 240 -8.94 22.43 -1.37
N SER A 241 -7.86 23.23 -1.36
CA SER A 241 -7.46 24.04 -2.53
C SER A 241 -6.95 23.18 -3.68
N ILE A 242 -6.17 22.13 -3.39
CA ILE A 242 -5.69 21.17 -4.41
C ILE A 242 -6.83 20.24 -4.87
N TYR A 243 -7.68 19.83 -3.92
CA TYR A 243 -8.74 18.87 -4.15
C TYR A 243 -10.09 19.41 -3.63
N PRO A 244 -10.79 20.22 -4.46
CA PRO A 244 -12.07 20.85 -4.10
C PRO A 244 -13.16 19.91 -3.56
N PRO A 245 -13.27 18.62 -3.99
CA PRO A 245 -14.26 17.71 -3.43
C PRO A 245 -14.11 17.47 -1.92
N LEU A 246 -12.93 17.69 -1.35
CA LEU A 246 -12.75 17.61 0.11
C LEU A 246 -13.46 18.76 0.83
N ALA A 247 -13.48 19.97 0.24
CA ALA A 247 -14.19 21.12 0.78
C ALA A 247 -15.70 20.84 0.82
N TRP A 248 -16.25 20.31 -0.28
CA TRP A 248 -17.66 19.93 -0.34
C TRP A 248 -18.02 18.81 0.64
N PHE A 249 -17.09 17.87 0.89
CA PHE A 249 -17.29 16.85 1.91
C PHE A 249 -17.35 17.45 3.32
N LYS A 250 -16.45 18.39 3.65
CA LYS A 250 -16.47 19.13 4.92
C LYS A 250 -17.79 19.89 5.09
N GLU A 251 -18.14 20.72 4.12
CA GLU A 251 -19.32 21.59 4.18
C GLU A 251 -20.63 20.78 4.27
N ALA A 252 -20.72 19.66 3.55
CA ALA A 252 -21.89 18.80 3.57
C ALA A 252 -22.06 18.06 4.92
N THR A 253 -20.95 17.64 5.55
CA THR A 253 -20.99 16.89 6.81
C THR A 253 -21.11 17.81 8.02
N MET A 254 -20.37 18.92 8.05
CA MET A 254 -20.31 19.83 9.20
C MET A 254 -21.40 20.89 9.18
N GLU A 255 -21.61 21.56 8.04
CA GLU A 255 -22.56 22.67 7.92
C GLU A 255 -23.95 22.18 7.48
N GLY A 256 -24.06 20.92 7.05
CA GLY A 256 -25.31 20.32 6.59
C GLY A 256 -25.81 20.86 5.23
N SER A 257 -24.91 21.47 4.46
CA SER A 257 -25.19 22.09 3.15
C SER A 257 -25.60 21.02 2.12
N LEU A 258 -26.85 21.07 1.66
CA LEU A 258 -27.37 20.15 0.63
C LEU A 258 -26.71 20.39 -0.73
N SER A 259 -26.34 21.64 -1.02
CA SER A 259 -25.68 22.05 -2.26
C SER A 259 -24.32 21.40 -2.44
N SER A 260 -23.49 21.41 -1.39
CA SER A 260 -22.15 20.81 -1.43
C SER A 260 -22.24 19.28 -1.54
N ALA A 261 -23.19 18.64 -0.85
CA ALA A 261 -23.47 17.21 -1.00
C ALA A 261 -23.85 16.84 -2.44
N LEU A 262 -24.75 17.61 -3.07
CA LEU A 262 -25.15 17.40 -4.46
C LEU A 262 -24.02 17.64 -5.46
N LEU A 263 -23.17 18.66 -5.23
CA LEU A 263 -22.00 18.92 -6.05
C LEU A 263 -21.00 17.76 -5.97
N PHE A 264 -20.71 17.26 -4.76
CA PHE A 264 -19.81 16.14 -4.56
C PHE A 264 -20.30 14.88 -5.30
N VAL A 265 -21.57 14.50 -5.10
CA VAL A 265 -22.16 13.33 -5.76
C VAL A 265 -22.25 13.52 -7.27
N GLY A 266 -22.70 14.70 -7.71
CA GLY A 266 -22.86 15.03 -9.12
C GLY A 266 -21.55 14.97 -9.89
N ILE A 267 -20.50 15.60 -9.37
CA ILE A 267 -19.16 15.61 -10.00
C ILE A 267 -18.55 14.21 -9.97
N SER A 268 -18.70 13.47 -8.87
CA SER A 268 -18.21 12.08 -8.77
C SER A 268 -18.87 11.15 -9.79
N LEU A 269 -20.19 11.27 -9.99
CA LEU A 269 -20.94 10.51 -10.99
C LEU A 269 -20.59 10.93 -12.43
N LEU A 270 -20.44 12.23 -12.66
CA LEU A 270 -20.07 12.79 -13.96
C LEU A 270 -18.67 12.30 -14.36
N ALA A 271 -17.70 12.43 -13.46
CA ALA A 271 -16.35 11.90 -13.60
C ALA A 271 -16.36 10.42 -13.99
N PHE A 272 -17.03 9.58 -13.20
CA PHE A 272 -17.13 8.14 -13.47
C PHE A 272 -17.79 7.84 -14.83
N SER A 273 -18.82 8.61 -15.20
CA SER A 273 -19.52 8.46 -16.48
C SER A 273 -18.64 8.81 -17.67
N ILE A 274 -17.84 9.90 -17.58
CA ILE A 274 -16.88 10.27 -18.62
C ILE A 274 -15.89 9.13 -18.87
N VAL A 275 -15.31 8.57 -17.82
CA VAL A 275 -14.35 7.45 -17.92
C VAL A 275 -15.01 6.26 -18.59
N ALA A 276 -16.18 5.84 -18.12
CA ALA A 276 -16.89 4.70 -18.69
C ALA A 276 -17.18 4.89 -20.20
N LEU A 277 -17.51 6.11 -20.63
CA LEU A 277 -17.77 6.44 -22.02
C LEU A 277 -16.50 6.54 -22.87
N VAL A 278 -15.46 7.23 -22.39
CA VAL A 278 -14.19 7.41 -23.11
C VAL A 278 -13.47 6.07 -23.26
N PHE A 279 -13.26 5.34 -22.15
CA PHE A 279 -12.64 4.01 -22.21
C PHE A 279 -13.49 3.02 -22.99
N GLY A 280 -14.83 3.11 -22.91
CA GLY A 280 -15.74 2.29 -23.70
C GLY A 280 -15.69 2.58 -25.20
N LYS A 281 -15.45 3.83 -25.61
CA LYS A 281 -15.35 4.24 -27.03
C LYS A 281 -13.99 3.91 -27.63
N PHE A 282 -12.92 4.04 -26.84
CA PHE A 282 -11.55 3.80 -27.32
C PHE A 282 -11.02 2.39 -27.00
N TYR A 283 -11.83 1.51 -26.40
CA TYR A 283 -11.43 0.16 -25.97
C TYR A 283 -10.72 -0.66 -27.07
N GLY A 284 -11.19 -0.57 -28.33
CA GLY A 284 -10.55 -1.27 -29.46
C GLY A 284 -9.17 -0.71 -29.84
N LYS A 285 -9.04 0.62 -29.96
CA LYS A 285 -7.77 1.29 -30.31
C LYS A 285 -6.73 1.22 -29.20
N ILE A 286 -7.18 1.33 -27.95
CA ILE A 286 -6.40 1.08 -26.73
C ILE A 286 -5.80 -0.31 -26.85
N HIS A 287 -6.60 -1.35 -27.08
CA HIS A 287 -6.10 -2.72 -27.08
C HIS A 287 -5.17 -3.06 -28.27
N GLU A 288 -5.38 -2.47 -29.45
CA GLU A 288 -4.43 -2.58 -30.57
C GLU A 288 -3.06 -1.94 -30.28
N MET A 289 -3.04 -0.78 -29.60
CA MET A 289 -1.79 -0.15 -29.15
C MET A 289 -1.09 -0.94 -28.03
N PHE A 290 -1.83 -1.72 -27.24
CA PHE A 290 -1.31 -2.52 -26.13
C PHE A 290 -1.02 -3.99 -26.48
N ARG A 291 -1.21 -4.42 -27.73
CA ARG A 291 -0.70 -5.73 -28.16
C ARG A 291 0.82 -5.75 -27.97
N PRO A 292 1.37 -6.71 -27.22
CA PRO A 292 2.82 -6.83 -27.13
C PRO A 292 3.35 -7.09 -28.53
N ARG A 293 4.00 -6.09 -29.16
CA ARG A 293 4.88 -6.36 -30.29
C ARG A 293 5.90 -7.35 -29.77
N ALA A 294 5.92 -8.55 -30.35
CA ALA A 294 6.93 -9.55 -30.05
C ALA A 294 8.29 -8.93 -30.39
N ILE A 295 8.96 -8.35 -29.40
CA ILE A 295 10.34 -7.91 -29.55
C ILE A 295 11.16 -9.18 -29.68
N ARG A 296 11.39 -9.59 -30.93
CA ARG A 296 12.28 -10.68 -31.31
C ARG A 296 13.69 -10.26 -30.88
N ARG A 297 14.05 -10.60 -29.65
CA ARG A 297 15.35 -10.25 -29.08
C ARG A 297 16.38 -11.15 -29.75
N LYS A 298 17.24 -10.59 -30.61
CA LYS A 298 18.48 -11.28 -31.01
C LYS A 298 19.24 -11.59 -29.72
N TYR A 299 19.38 -12.88 -29.43
CA TYR A 299 20.13 -13.36 -28.28
C TYR A 299 21.60 -12.98 -28.51
N LYS A 300 22.11 -11.97 -27.79
CA LYS A 300 23.54 -11.64 -27.78
C LYS A 300 24.16 -12.34 -26.56
N SER A 301 24.92 -13.40 -26.81
CA SER A 301 25.64 -14.16 -25.78
C SER A 301 26.95 -13.48 -25.37
N SER A 302 26.86 -12.25 -24.87
CA SER A 302 28.02 -11.54 -24.29
C SER A 302 27.54 -10.81 -23.04
N GLU A 303 27.14 -11.58 -22.02
CA GLU A 303 27.10 -11.04 -20.66
C GLU A 303 28.48 -11.23 -20.04
N LYS A 304 29.08 -10.15 -19.55
CA LYS A 304 30.35 -10.17 -18.84
C LYS A 304 30.22 -11.07 -17.61
N SER A 305 31.24 -11.89 -17.34
CA SER A 305 31.33 -12.70 -16.12
C SER A 305 31.14 -11.81 -14.89
N SER A 306 30.11 -12.10 -14.09
CA SER A 306 29.88 -11.49 -12.78
C SER A 306 29.97 -12.56 -11.71
N GLY A 307 30.47 -12.20 -10.52
CA GLY A 307 30.52 -13.12 -9.39
C GLY A 307 29.15 -13.73 -9.07
N ILE A 308 29.14 -14.95 -8.53
CA ILE A 308 27.96 -15.79 -8.28
C ILE A 308 26.84 -15.00 -7.61
N MET A 309 27.19 -14.28 -6.54
CA MET A 309 26.27 -13.46 -5.76
C MET A 309 25.58 -12.36 -6.60
N LEU A 310 26.37 -11.60 -7.35
CA LEU A 310 25.87 -10.51 -8.18
C LEU A 310 25.02 -11.05 -9.35
N ALA A 311 25.37 -12.22 -9.90
CA ALA A 311 24.59 -12.87 -10.94
C ALA A 311 23.20 -13.27 -10.44
N LEU A 312 23.12 -13.88 -9.25
CA LEU A 312 21.86 -14.24 -8.60
C LEU A 312 21.01 -13.01 -8.26
N MET A 313 21.64 -11.96 -7.70
CA MET A 313 20.95 -10.69 -7.42
C MET A 313 20.44 -10.04 -8.71
N LYS A 314 21.23 -10.01 -9.79
CA LYS A 314 20.79 -9.47 -11.09
C LYS A 314 19.62 -10.24 -11.68
N LYS A 315 19.62 -11.58 -11.54
CA LYS A 315 18.52 -12.44 -11.98
C LYS A 315 17.22 -12.05 -11.28
N ASP A 316 17.25 -11.97 -9.95
CA ASP A 316 16.08 -11.65 -9.14
C ASP A 316 15.65 -10.18 -9.34
N MET A 317 16.59 -9.25 -9.41
CA MET A 317 16.33 -7.84 -9.71
C MET A 317 15.62 -7.67 -11.06
N LYS A 318 16.08 -8.35 -12.11
CA LYS A 318 15.46 -8.29 -13.44
C LYS A 318 14.03 -8.82 -13.44
N ARG A 319 13.73 -9.81 -12.60
CA ARG A 319 12.36 -10.32 -12.38
C ARG A 319 11.50 -9.29 -11.66
N LEU A 320 11.99 -8.68 -10.58
CA LEU A 320 11.28 -7.63 -9.84
C LEU A 320 10.89 -6.46 -10.75
N PHE A 321 11.84 -5.97 -11.55
CA PHE A 321 11.59 -4.86 -12.47
C PHE A 321 10.76 -5.23 -13.71
N SER A 322 10.52 -6.53 -13.96
CA SER A 322 9.71 -6.97 -15.10
C SER A 322 8.20 -6.78 -14.86
N SER A 323 7.77 -6.73 -13.60
CA SER A 323 6.36 -6.64 -13.23
C SER A 323 6.10 -5.54 -12.21
N ALA A 324 5.52 -4.45 -12.73
CA ALA A 324 4.75 -3.42 -12.04
C ALA A 324 4.22 -3.82 -10.65
N THR A 325 3.33 -4.80 -10.71
CA THR A 325 2.42 -5.15 -9.64
C THR A 325 3.15 -5.92 -8.55
N ILE A 326 4.20 -6.64 -8.92
CA ILE A 326 5.07 -7.35 -8.00
C ILE A 326 5.97 -6.34 -7.29
N PHE A 327 6.61 -5.43 -8.04
CA PHE A 327 7.47 -4.39 -7.49
C PHE A 327 6.74 -3.53 -6.47
N MET A 328 5.56 -3.00 -6.82
CA MET A 328 4.77 -2.15 -5.93
C MET A 328 4.39 -2.87 -4.64
N ASN A 329 3.92 -4.11 -4.74
CA ASN A 329 3.43 -4.84 -3.57
C ASN A 329 4.56 -5.29 -2.63
N GLN A 330 5.74 -5.56 -3.20
CA GLN A 330 6.88 -6.01 -2.42
C GLN A 330 7.65 -4.87 -1.76
N LEU A 331 7.64 -3.67 -2.35
CA LEU A 331 8.39 -2.50 -1.87
C LEU A 331 7.49 -1.37 -1.36
N ILE A 332 6.19 -1.59 -1.16
CA ILE A 332 5.25 -0.58 -0.65
C ILE A 332 5.71 0.02 0.69
N GLY A 333 6.37 -0.79 1.53
CA GLY A 333 6.95 -0.34 2.79
C GLY A 333 7.99 0.77 2.63
N LEU A 334 8.80 0.74 1.56
CA LEU A 334 9.78 1.79 1.27
C LEU A 334 9.10 3.09 0.85
N LEU A 335 8.02 2.99 0.08
CA LEU A 335 7.22 4.16 -0.29
C LEU A 335 6.62 4.80 0.97
N MET A 336 6.02 3.99 1.85
CA MET A 336 5.49 4.48 3.13
C MET A 336 6.57 5.12 4.00
N LEU A 337 7.80 4.59 3.98
CA LEU A 337 8.92 5.17 4.71
C LEU A 337 9.26 6.57 4.21
N VAL A 338 9.30 6.78 2.89
CA VAL A 338 9.49 8.12 2.31
C VAL A 338 8.35 9.05 2.70
N VAL A 339 7.10 8.57 2.68
CA VAL A 339 5.92 9.35 3.10
C VAL A 339 6.06 9.79 4.57
N PHE A 340 6.40 8.87 5.47
CA PHE A 340 6.60 9.19 6.88
C PHE A 340 7.76 10.16 7.09
N ALA A 341 8.86 9.98 6.37
CA ALA A 341 10.01 10.88 6.47
C ALA A 341 9.66 12.31 6.06
N VAL A 342 8.91 12.47 4.97
CA VAL A 342 8.43 13.78 4.53
C VAL A 342 7.46 14.36 5.56
N MET A 343 6.46 13.59 6.00
CA MET A 343 5.49 14.02 7.03
C MET A 343 6.17 14.54 8.29
N PHE A 344 7.17 13.83 8.80
CA PHE A 344 7.87 14.19 10.04
C PHE A 344 8.93 15.26 9.83
N SER A 345 9.43 15.47 8.62
CA SER A 345 10.34 16.60 8.33
C SER A 345 9.58 17.93 8.18
N ILE A 346 8.26 17.86 8.06
CA ILE A 346 7.41 19.03 7.83
C ILE A 346 6.87 19.60 9.15
N GLN A 347 6.90 18.82 10.24
CA GLN A 347 6.49 19.29 11.56
C GLN A 347 7.56 20.20 12.17
N ASN A 348 7.21 21.46 12.44
CA ASN A 348 7.98 22.32 13.33
C ASN A 348 7.32 22.26 14.72
N PHE A 349 7.95 21.54 15.65
CA PHE A 349 7.65 21.69 17.07
C PHE A 349 8.26 23.03 17.50
N GLY A 350 7.42 24.04 17.77
CA GLY A 350 7.86 25.34 18.29
C GLY A 350 8.54 25.22 19.65
N ALA A 351 8.87 26.35 20.29
CA ALA A 351 9.60 26.37 21.56
C ALA A 351 8.85 25.70 22.74
N GLU A 352 7.52 25.63 22.69
CA GLU A 352 6.67 24.98 23.70
C GLU A 352 6.40 23.49 23.40
N GLY A 353 6.93 22.96 22.29
CA GLY A 353 6.71 21.59 21.83
C GLY A 353 7.75 20.57 22.29
N GLU A 354 8.58 20.86 23.29
CA GLU A 354 9.72 20.02 23.67
C GLU A 354 9.29 18.61 24.12
N GLU A 355 8.25 18.50 24.96
CA GLU A 355 7.69 17.20 25.37
C GLU A 355 7.09 16.43 24.18
N VAL A 356 6.45 17.14 23.26
CA VAL A 356 5.87 16.54 22.04
C VAL A 356 7.00 16.05 21.12
N ALA A 357 8.06 16.84 20.96
CA ALA A 357 9.24 16.48 20.18
C ALA A 357 9.98 15.26 20.77
N GLU A 358 10.04 15.14 22.09
CA GLU A 358 10.59 13.95 22.75
C GLU A 358 9.74 12.70 22.51
N LEU A 359 8.41 12.81 22.59
CA LEU A 359 7.50 11.71 22.26
C LEU A 359 7.71 11.26 20.80
N PHE A 360 7.77 12.19 19.86
CA PHE A 360 8.04 11.88 18.45
C PHE A 360 9.43 11.26 18.23
N SER A 361 10.44 11.72 18.97
CA SER A 361 11.80 11.14 18.95
C SER A 361 11.82 9.67 19.37
N ILE A 362 10.94 9.28 20.29
CA ILE A 362 10.75 7.87 20.68
C ILE A 362 10.03 7.09 19.58
N MET A 363 9.06 7.72 18.92
CA MET A 363 8.18 7.07 17.95
C MET A 363 8.83 6.85 16.57
N PHE A 364 9.65 7.78 16.08
CA PHE A 364 10.22 7.74 14.72
C PHE A 364 10.95 6.43 14.38
N PRO A 365 11.87 5.91 15.23
CA PRO A 365 12.56 4.66 14.94
C PRO A 365 11.61 3.48 14.72
N PHE A 366 10.50 3.43 15.46
CA PHE A 366 9.54 2.33 15.36
C PHE A 366 8.57 2.47 14.20
N ILE A 367 8.16 3.70 13.85
CA ILE A 367 7.34 3.96 12.66
C ILE A 367 8.15 3.62 11.40
N PHE A 368 9.42 3.98 11.37
CA PHE A 368 10.31 3.63 10.26
C PHE A 368 10.57 2.13 10.23
N ALA A 369 10.74 1.49 11.39
CA ALA A 369 10.90 0.04 11.48
C ALA A 369 9.65 -0.71 11.00
N MET A 370 8.46 -0.20 11.31
CA MET A 370 7.19 -0.73 10.80
C MET A 370 7.15 -0.66 9.28
N ALA A 371 7.42 0.52 8.70
CA ALA A 371 7.43 0.71 7.25
C ALA A 371 8.46 -0.20 6.57
N ALA A 372 9.66 -0.32 7.15
CA ALA A 372 10.71 -1.19 6.66
C ALA A 372 10.34 -2.68 6.75
N ALA A 373 9.67 -3.11 7.82
CA ALA A 373 9.24 -4.50 8.01
C ALA A 373 8.10 -4.93 7.08
N MET A 374 7.38 -3.99 6.46
CA MET A 374 6.34 -4.29 5.46
C MET A 374 6.92 -4.73 4.10
N VAL A 375 8.21 -4.52 3.86
CA VAL A 375 8.90 -4.95 2.64
C VAL A 375 9.00 -6.48 2.62
N ASN A 376 8.47 -7.11 1.58
CA ASN A 376 8.17 -8.56 1.59
C ASN A 376 8.63 -9.34 0.35
N ASP A 377 9.59 -8.82 -0.42
CA ASP A 377 10.22 -9.50 -1.57
C ASP A 377 10.75 -10.91 -1.23
N THR A 378 11.40 -11.07 -0.08
CA THR A 378 11.94 -12.32 0.46
C THR A 378 10.86 -13.39 0.69
N SER A 379 9.68 -12.98 1.17
CA SER A 379 8.55 -13.85 1.49
C SER A 379 7.97 -14.57 0.28
N THR A 380 8.28 -14.11 -0.93
CA THR A 380 7.78 -14.68 -2.20
C THR A 380 8.90 -15.13 -3.13
N SER A 381 10.13 -14.67 -2.91
CA SER A 381 11.32 -14.94 -3.72
C SER A 381 11.58 -16.40 -4.15
N ILE A 382 11.36 -17.38 -3.27
CA ILE A 382 11.55 -18.82 -3.57
C ILE A 382 10.37 -19.37 -4.37
N SER A 383 9.15 -19.08 -3.93
CA SER A 383 7.93 -19.48 -4.64
C SER A 383 7.87 -18.91 -6.08
N LEU A 384 8.44 -17.72 -6.30
CA LEU A 384 8.56 -17.10 -7.63
C LEU A 384 9.52 -17.84 -8.58
N GLU A 385 10.41 -18.71 -8.08
CA GLU A 385 11.24 -19.55 -8.97
C GLU A 385 10.38 -20.58 -9.71
N GLY A 386 9.31 -21.08 -9.10
CA GLY A 386 8.34 -22.00 -9.71
C GLY A 386 9.02 -23.14 -10.48
N LYS A 387 8.68 -23.26 -11.77
CA LYS A 387 9.22 -24.29 -12.67
C LYS A 387 10.73 -24.20 -12.94
N THR A 388 11.35 -23.06 -12.64
CA THR A 388 12.81 -22.86 -12.80
C THR A 388 13.60 -23.25 -11.56
N PHE A 389 12.93 -23.66 -10.48
CA PHE A 389 13.59 -24.09 -9.24
C PHE A 389 14.52 -25.30 -9.41
N PRO A 390 14.22 -26.33 -10.22
CA PRO A 390 15.15 -27.45 -10.44
C PRO A 390 16.48 -26.99 -11.06
N LEU A 391 16.42 -26.02 -11.99
CA LEU A 391 17.61 -25.42 -12.59
C LEU A 391 18.45 -24.67 -11.55
N LEU A 392 17.80 -24.00 -10.59
CA LEU A 392 18.49 -23.33 -9.48
C LEU A 392 19.22 -24.34 -8.58
N LYS A 393 18.62 -25.53 -8.36
CA LYS A 393 19.23 -26.62 -7.58
C LYS A 393 20.37 -27.34 -8.31
N SER A 394 20.39 -27.35 -9.64
CA SER A 394 21.47 -27.98 -10.41
C SER A 394 22.71 -27.08 -10.58
N LEU A 395 22.65 -25.82 -10.14
CA LEU A 395 23.81 -24.93 -10.16
C LEU A 395 24.85 -25.39 -9.13
N PRO A 396 26.16 -25.28 -9.42
CA PRO A 396 27.24 -25.60 -8.49
C PRO A 396 27.42 -24.46 -7.46
N VAL A 397 26.36 -24.14 -6.72
CA VAL A 397 26.29 -23.02 -5.76
C VAL A 397 25.70 -23.54 -4.45
N LEU A 398 26.28 -23.14 -3.33
CA LEU A 398 25.80 -23.56 -2.02
C LEU A 398 24.41 -22.96 -1.73
N PRO A 399 23.46 -23.72 -1.13
CA PRO A 399 22.15 -23.19 -0.76
C PRO A 399 22.19 -21.90 0.08
N LYS A 400 23.19 -21.77 0.96
CA LYS A 400 23.40 -20.56 1.77
C LYS A 400 23.68 -19.33 0.91
N GLU A 401 24.42 -19.46 -0.18
CA GLU A 401 24.74 -18.35 -1.08
C GLU A 401 23.50 -17.91 -1.85
N ILE A 402 22.63 -18.86 -2.23
CA ILE A 402 21.33 -18.56 -2.84
C ILE A 402 20.45 -17.78 -1.87
N LEU A 403 20.31 -18.23 -0.62
CA LEU A 403 19.51 -17.54 0.39
C LEU A 403 20.08 -16.16 0.74
N ARG A 404 21.41 -16.07 0.88
CA ARG A 404 22.10 -14.78 1.07
C ARG A 404 21.83 -13.86 -0.11
N SER A 405 21.93 -14.31 -1.36
CA SER A 405 21.67 -13.45 -2.54
C SER A 405 20.31 -12.77 -2.50
N LYS A 406 19.29 -13.48 -2.01
CA LYS A 406 17.94 -12.95 -1.82
C LYS A 406 17.86 -11.92 -0.68
N LEU A 407 18.53 -12.18 0.44
CA LEU A 407 18.57 -11.26 1.58
C LEU A 407 19.39 -10.00 1.31
N TYR A 408 20.50 -10.11 0.59
CA TYR A 408 21.31 -8.97 0.18
C TYR A 408 20.58 -8.11 -0.85
N LEU A 409 19.80 -8.71 -1.76
CA LEU A 409 18.94 -7.94 -2.66
C LEU A 409 17.88 -7.14 -1.89
N HIS A 410 17.23 -7.77 -0.90
CA HIS A 410 16.31 -7.09 -0.01
C HIS A 410 16.95 -5.90 0.70
N MET A 411 18.11 -6.10 1.33
CA MET A 411 18.82 -5.04 2.01
C MET A 411 19.35 -3.95 1.07
N ALA A 412 19.69 -4.29 -0.18
CA ALA A 412 20.09 -3.31 -1.19
C ALA A 412 18.96 -2.35 -1.57
N PHE A 413 17.70 -2.76 -1.44
CA PHE A 413 16.55 -1.87 -1.59
C PHE A 413 16.24 -1.11 -0.30
N CYS A 414 16.23 -1.79 0.85
CA CYS A 414 15.83 -1.17 2.12
C CYS A 414 16.85 -0.16 2.64
N ALA A 415 18.14 -0.52 2.68
CA ALA A 415 19.15 0.26 3.38
C ALA A 415 19.33 1.68 2.83
N PRO A 416 19.43 1.93 1.49
CA PRO A 416 19.60 3.28 0.98
C PRO A 416 18.43 4.20 1.33
N VAL A 417 17.19 3.69 1.23
CA VAL A 417 15.98 4.47 1.52
C VAL A 417 15.90 4.79 3.02
N ILE A 418 16.15 3.81 3.89
CA ILE A 418 16.18 4.00 5.34
C ILE A 418 17.26 5.01 5.74
N LEU A 419 18.46 4.92 5.17
CA LEU A 419 19.56 5.84 5.47
C LEU A 419 19.20 7.27 5.07
N VAL A 420 18.77 7.48 3.83
CA VAL A 420 18.41 8.83 3.35
C VAL A 420 17.28 9.42 4.18
N CYS A 421 16.21 8.66 4.41
CA CYS A 421 15.05 9.15 5.16
C CYS A 421 15.36 9.36 6.65
N GLY A 422 16.09 8.44 7.28
CA GLY A 422 16.42 8.50 8.70
C GLY A 422 17.37 9.65 8.99
N ILE A 423 18.39 9.86 8.14
CA ILE A 423 19.30 11.00 8.26
C ILE A 423 18.54 12.32 8.02
N ALA A 424 17.69 12.38 7.00
CA ALA A 424 16.90 13.58 6.71
C ALA A 424 16.01 13.99 7.90
N VAL A 425 15.22 13.06 8.45
CA VAL A 425 14.37 13.33 9.62
C VAL A 425 15.19 13.74 10.84
N SER A 426 16.35 13.10 11.05
CA SER A 426 17.22 13.39 12.19
C SER A 426 17.80 14.81 12.13
N ILE A 427 18.20 15.27 10.94
CA ILE A 427 18.74 16.62 10.74
C ILE A 427 17.64 17.66 10.89
N VAL A 428 16.49 17.45 10.25
CA VAL A 428 15.40 18.42 10.22
C VAL A 428 14.77 18.62 11.59
N ASN A 429 14.60 17.55 12.37
CA ASN A 429 14.01 17.62 13.71
C ASN A 429 15.04 17.84 14.83
N GLY A 430 16.31 18.04 14.51
CA GLY A 430 17.36 18.28 15.52
C GLY A 430 17.50 17.16 16.55
N LEU A 431 17.30 15.89 16.15
CA LEU A 431 17.29 14.77 17.09
C LEU A 431 18.64 14.63 17.83
N PRO A 432 18.63 14.25 19.12
CA PRO A 432 19.86 13.92 19.83
C PRO A 432 20.58 12.77 19.12
N ILE A 433 21.90 12.68 19.27
CA ILE A 433 22.74 11.69 18.57
C ILE A 433 22.22 10.26 18.75
N ILE A 434 21.77 9.91 19.96
CA ILE A 434 21.19 8.60 20.26
C ILE A 434 19.86 8.36 19.51
N GLY A 435 19.04 9.39 19.35
CA GLY A 435 17.80 9.36 18.57
C GLY A 435 18.07 9.25 17.07
N ALA A 436 19.08 9.96 16.55
CA ALA A 436 19.50 9.82 15.16
C ALA A 436 20.01 8.40 14.85
N ILE A 437 20.84 7.84 15.75
CA ILE A 437 21.31 6.46 15.64
C ILE A 437 20.13 5.48 15.68
N ALA A 438 19.20 5.65 16.63
CA ALA A 438 18.05 4.78 16.77
C ALA A 438 17.16 4.79 15.51
N THR A 439 16.92 5.99 14.95
CA THR A 439 16.08 6.21 13.76
C THR A 439 16.64 5.54 12.50
N VAL A 440 17.93 5.23 12.48
CA VAL A 440 18.57 4.50 11.36
C VAL A 440 18.75 3.02 11.69
N VAL A 441 19.26 2.69 12.87
CA VAL A 441 19.67 1.32 13.23
C VAL A 441 18.46 0.42 13.46
N ILE A 442 17.44 0.88 14.20
CA ILE A 442 16.26 0.06 14.49
C ILE A 442 15.56 -0.36 13.18
N PRO A 443 15.25 0.55 12.23
CA PRO A 443 14.62 0.13 10.98
C PRO A 443 15.48 -0.79 10.13
N LEU A 444 16.81 -0.63 10.12
CA LEU A 444 17.70 -1.55 9.41
C LEU A 444 17.66 -2.97 10.01
N CYS A 445 17.69 -3.09 11.33
CA CYS A 445 17.57 -4.36 12.03
C CYS A 445 16.21 -5.04 11.77
N TYR A 446 15.13 -4.27 11.74
CA TYR A 446 13.79 -4.76 11.44
C TYR A 446 13.60 -5.15 9.98
N ALA A 447 14.13 -4.37 9.02
CA ALA A 447 14.16 -4.74 7.60
C ALA A 447 14.86 -6.09 7.42
N TYR A 448 16.06 -6.22 7.96
CA TYR A 448 16.84 -7.46 7.87
C TYR A 448 16.08 -8.65 8.49
N SER A 449 15.52 -8.46 9.68
CA SER A 449 14.76 -9.49 10.38
C SER A 449 13.50 -9.91 9.63
N ALA A 450 12.76 -8.95 9.06
CA ALA A 450 11.61 -9.22 8.19
C ALA A 450 12.03 -10.00 6.94
N GLY A 451 13.18 -9.66 6.33
CA GLY A 451 13.78 -10.39 5.23
C GLY A 451 14.09 -11.86 5.56
N VAL A 452 14.67 -12.09 6.74
CA VAL A 452 14.98 -13.44 7.24
C VAL A 452 13.72 -14.25 7.51
N VAL A 453 12.78 -13.70 8.26
CA VAL A 453 11.51 -14.36 8.57
C VAL A 453 10.73 -14.65 7.29
N GLY A 454 10.75 -13.74 6.32
CA GLY A 454 10.16 -13.92 5.00
C GLY A 454 10.73 -15.12 4.26
N LEU A 455 12.06 -15.21 4.17
CA LEU A 455 12.72 -16.37 3.56
C LEU A 455 12.38 -17.67 4.29
N LEU A 456 12.43 -17.71 5.63
CA LEU A 456 12.15 -18.91 6.41
C LEU A 456 10.71 -19.40 6.25
N ILE A 457 9.73 -18.49 6.29
CA ILE A 457 8.32 -18.85 6.09
C ILE A 457 8.10 -19.32 4.65
N ASN A 458 8.72 -18.67 3.66
CA ASN A 458 8.64 -19.07 2.25
C ASN A 458 9.25 -20.46 2.02
N LEU A 459 10.40 -20.76 2.64
CA LEU A 459 11.02 -22.09 2.61
C LEU A 459 10.10 -23.19 3.16
N LYS A 460 9.35 -22.88 4.23
CA LYS A 460 8.44 -23.84 4.88
C LYS A 460 7.09 -23.97 4.17
N LYS A 461 6.65 -22.92 3.46
CA LYS A 461 5.34 -22.80 2.82
C LYS A 461 5.48 -22.35 1.35
N TYR A 462 6.38 -22.99 0.62
CA TYR A 462 6.60 -22.66 -0.79
C TYR A 462 5.39 -23.05 -1.66
N LYS A 463 5.19 -22.33 -2.76
CA LYS A 463 4.14 -22.60 -3.74
C LYS A 463 4.67 -22.46 -5.16
N PHE A 464 4.94 -23.58 -5.82
CA PHE A 464 5.41 -23.61 -7.21
C PHE A 464 4.29 -23.68 -8.27
N ASP A 465 3.11 -24.16 -7.87
CA ASP A 465 1.94 -24.25 -8.75
C ASP A 465 1.18 -22.92 -8.83
N TRP A 466 1.70 -21.97 -9.59
CA TRP A 466 1.08 -20.68 -9.82
C TRP A 466 0.78 -20.43 -11.29
N THR A 467 -0.38 -19.83 -11.57
CA THR A 467 -0.84 -19.48 -12.92
C THR A 467 -0.51 -18.03 -13.31
N SER A 468 -0.21 -17.20 -12.31
CA SER A 468 0.21 -15.80 -12.46
C SER A 468 1.15 -15.43 -11.32
N GLU A 469 2.30 -14.81 -11.64
CA GLU A 469 3.30 -14.36 -10.67
C GLU A 469 2.70 -13.41 -9.61
N VAL A 470 1.72 -12.60 -10.03
CA VAL A 470 1.04 -11.64 -9.15
C VAL A 470 0.28 -12.34 -8.02
N THR A 471 -0.23 -13.55 -8.23
CA THR A 471 -0.98 -14.27 -7.17
C THR A 471 -0.09 -14.69 -6.01
N ILE A 472 1.19 -14.97 -6.28
CA ILE A 472 2.17 -15.24 -5.23
C ILE A 472 2.62 -13.93 -4.60
N ALA A 473 2.85 -12.90 -5.42
CA ALA A 473 3.31 -11.62 -4.92
C ALA A 473 2.30 -10.94 -3.98
N LYS A 474 0.98 -11.06 -4.22
CA LYS A 474 -0.07 -10.33 -3.47
C LYS A 474 -0.85 -11.13 -2.43
N ASN A 475 -1.10 -12.42 -2.67
CA ASN A 475 -2.07 -13.19 -1.87
C ASN A 475 -1.46 -14.46 -1.26
N ASN A 476 -0.15 -14.47 -1.01
CA ASN A 476 0.53 -15.62 -0.44
C ASN A 476 0.60 -15.53 1.09
N LEU A 477 0.35 -16.65 1.77
CA LEU A 477 0.33 -16.73 3.23
C LEU A 477 1.65 -16.28 3.89
N PRO A 478 2.84 -16.65 3.36
CA PRO A 478 4.12 -16.08 3.80
C PRO A 478 4.14 -14.56 3.80
N MET A 479 3.68 -13.90 2.73
CA MET A 479 3.69 -12.44 2.61
C MET A 479 2.79 -11.78 3.66
N VAL A 480 1.58 -12.31 3.86
CA VAL A 480 0.65 -11.76 4.86
C VAL A 480 1.21 -11.91 6.28
N LEU A 481 1.78 -13.08 6.59
CA LEU A 481 2.38 -13.32 7.91
C LEU A 481 3.59 -12.44 8.17
N THR A 482 4.45 -12.22 7.17
CA THR A 482 5.65 -11.40 7.34
C THR A 482 5.30 -9.94 7.48
N MET A 483 4.34 -9.46 6.68
CA MET A 483 3.89 -8.06 6.73
C MET A 483 3.18 -7.75 8.05
N LEU A 484 2.16 -8.53 8.44
CA LEU A 484 1.44 -8.30 9.70
C LEU A 484 2.31 -8.58 10.92
N GLY A 485 3.10 -9.66 10.88
CA GLY A 485 4.04 -10.00 11.94
C GLY A 485 5.10 -8.91 12.12
N GLY A 486 5.62 -8.37 11.02
CA GLY A 486 6.55 -7.23 11.03
C GLY A 486 5.95 -6.00 11.70
N MET A 487 4.72 -5.63 11.33
CA MET A 487 4.02 -4.49 11.93
C MET A 487 3.80 -4.66 13.44
N VAL A 488 3.31 -5.82 13.87
CA VAL A 488 3.06 -6.08 15.30
C VAL A 488 4.36 -6.06 16.09
N LEU A 489 5.42 -6.67 15.55
CA LEU A 489 6.74 -6.73 16.20
C LEU A 489 7.43 -5.37 16.27
N SER A 490 7.12 -4.41 15.38
CA SER A 490 7.64 -3.05 15.46
C SER A 490 6.84 -2.15 16.41
N ILE A 491 5.52 -2.37 16.53
CA ILE A 491 4.64 -1.55 17.39
C ILE A 491 4.77 -1.95 18.86
N ALA A 492 4.89 -3.24 19.19
CA ALA A 492 4.95 -3.65 20.60
C ALA A 492 6.11 -2.99 21.39
N PRO A 493 7.34 -2.91 20.86
CA PRO A 493 8.43 -2.20 21.53
C PRO A 493 8.23 -0.69 21.61
N MET A 494 7.50 -0.09 20.67
CA MET A 494 7.14 1.33 20.70
C MET A 494 6.24 1.64 21.89
N VAL A 495 5.21 0.81 22.11
CA VAL A 495 4.30 0.97 23.26
C VAL A 495 5.05 0.79 24.57
N ILE A 496 5.98 -0.17 24.64
CA ILE A 496 6.84 -0.38 25.81
C ILE A 496 7.77 0.83 26.02
N ALA A 497 8.39 1.35 24.95
CA ALA A 497 9.26 2.52 25.02
C ALA A 497 8.53 3.78 25.52
N LEU A 498 7.31 4.01 25.04
CA LEU A 498 6.44 5.08 25.54
C LEU A 498 6.06 4.85 27.01
N GLY A 499 5.69 3.63 27.40
CA GLY A 499 5.38 3.31 28.80
C GLY A 499 6.57 3.52 29.75
N LEU A 500 7.79 3.21 29.30
CA LEU A 500 9.02 3.48 30.06
C LEU A 500 9.33 4.97 30.17
N TYR A 501 9.03 5.75 29.13
CA TYR A 501 9.17 7.20 29.15
C TYR A 501 8.22 7.83 30.19
N PHE A 502 6.93 7.43 30.18
CA PHE A 502 5.97 7.88 31.19
C PHE A 502 6.30 7.38 32.62
N ALA A 503 7.11 6.32 32.75
CA ALA A 503 7.64 5.85 34.04
C ALA A 503 8.87 6.65 34.51
N GLY A 504 9.30 7.69 33.77
CA GLY A 504 10.39 8.60 34.14
C GLY A 504 11.80 8.11 33.76
N LEU A 505 11.92 7.13 32.86
CA LEU A 505 13.25 6.72 32.37
C LEU A 505 13.80 7.74 31.36
N PRO A 506 15.13 8.02 31.39
CA PRO A 506 15.72 8.97 30.48
C PRO A 506 15.68 8.46 29.03
N LEU A 507 15.35 9.35 28.09
CA LEU A 507 15.21 9.09 26.66
C LEU A 507 16.40 8.29 26.08
N ALA A 508 17.62 8.65 26.46
CA ALA A 508 18.84 8.00 25.99
C ALA A 508 18.93 6.52 26.42
N ALA A 509 18.48 6.18 27.63
CA ALA A 509 18.48 4.79 28.10
C ALA A 509 17.42 3.95 27.38
N ILE A 510 16.25 4.53 27.12
CA ILE A 510 15.17 3.86 26.38
C ILE A 510 15.63 3.55 24.95
N LEU A 511 16.09 4.58 24.22
CA LEU A 511 16.54 4.42 22.83
C LEU A 511 17.79 3.54 22.72
N GLY A 512 18.74 3.67 23.65
CA GLY A 512 19.92 2.80 23.74
C GLY A 512 19.55 1.34 24.01
N GLY A 513 18.60 1.09 24.92
CA GLY A 513 18.10 -0.25 25.21
C GLY A 513 17.37 -0.86 24.01
N CYS A 514 16.48 -0.09 23.37
CA CYS A 514 15.72 -0.54 22.20
C CYS A 514 16.62 -0.83 20.99
N THR A 515 17.64 0.00 20.75
CA THR A 515 18.63 -0.25 19.69
C THR A 515 19.44 -1.52 19.96
N ALA A 516 19.92 -1.72 21.19
CA ALA A 516 20.64 -2.94 21.57
C ALA A 516 19.77 -4.19 21.38
N LEU A 517 18.50 -4.15 21.81
CA LEU A 517 17.55 -5.24 21.62
C LEU A 517 17.28 -5.53 20.14
N ALA A 518 17.14 -4.49 19.30
CA ALA A 518 16.95 -4.66 17.86
C ALA A 518 18.16 -5.32 17.19
N VAL A 519 19.38 -4.96 17.61
CA VAL A 519 20.62 -5.59 17.13
C VAL A 519 20.70 -7.06 17.57
N ILE A 520 20.42 -7.35 18.85
CA ILE A 520 20.38 -8.73 19.37
C ILE A 520 19.37 -9.56 18.58
N PHE A 521 18.18 -9.00 18.32
CA PHE A 521 17.15 -9.66 17.53
C PHE A 521 17.63 -9.98 16.11
N ALA A 522 18.29 -9.04 15.43
CA ALA A 522 18.87 -9.27 14.10
C ALA A 522 19.97 -10.35 14.11
N VAL A 523 20.80 -10.41 15.16
CA VAL A 523 21.81 -11.47 15.35
C VAL A 523 21.14 -12.82 15.53
N VAL A 524 20.12 -12.92 16.39
CA VAL A 524 19.32 -14.15 16.58
C VAL A 524 18.70 -14.62 15.26
N MET A 525 18.15 -13.69 14.47
CA MET A 525 17.62 -14.00 13.14
C MET A 525 18.69 -14.55 12.19
N THR A 526 19.90 -14.01 12.23
CA THR A 526 21.03 -14.51 11.43
C THR A 526 21.40 -15.96 11.81
N LEU A 527 21.43 -16.27 13.11
CA LEU A 527 21.69 -17.62 13.60
C LEU A 527 20.58 -18.59 13.17
N LEU A 528 19.31 -18.17 13.27
CA LEU A 528 18.17 -18.97 12.81
C LEU A 528 18.24 -19.24 11.30
N MET A 529 18.59 -18.24 10.49
CA MET A 529 18.77 -18.40 9.04
C MET A 529 19.86 -19.43 8.72
N ASN A 530 21.01 -19.34 9.40
CA ASN A 530 22.12 -20.27 9.18
C ASN A 530 21.77 -21.71 9.63
N ALA A 531 21.01 -21.85 10.72
CA ALA A 531 20.64 -23.16 11.27
C ALA A 531 19.52 -23.88 10.49
N LEU A 532 18.51 -23.13 10.04
CA LEU A 532 17.29 -23.67 9.43
C LEU A 532 17.27 -23.54 7.91
N GLY A 533 17.81 -22.44 7.37
CA GLY A 533 17.65 -22.06 5.96
C GLY A 533 18.16 -23.13 4.99
N GLU A 534 19.40 -23.59 5.18
CA GLU A 534 20.00 -24.63 4.35
C GLU A 534 19.25 -25.97 4.44
N LYS A 535 18.92 -26.40 5.66
CA LYS A 535 18.19 -27.65 5.91
C LYS A 535 16.83 -27.65 5.23
N TRP A 536 16.11 -26.53 5.28
CA TRP A 536 14.79 -26.40 4.67
C TRP A 536 14.87 -26.26 3.16
N PHE A 537 15.87 -25.53 2.63
CA PHE A 537 16.07 -25.41 1.19
C PHE A 537 16.35 -26.77 0.52
N LEU A 538 17.18 -27.59 1.14
CA LEU A 538 17.49 -28.93 0.62
C LEU A 538 16.25 -29.84 0.59
N LYS A 539 15.38 -29.75 1.60
CA LYS A 539 14.13 -30.53 1.73
C LYS A 539 13.02 -30.15 0.73
N ILE A 540 13.18 -29.10 -0.07
CA ILE A 540 12.17 -28.71 -1.05
C ILE A 540 12.11 -29.74 -2.19
N GLU A 541 11.01 -30.45 -2.31
CA GLU A 541 10.69 -31.32 -3.44
C GLU A 541 9.96 -30.50 -4.51
N TYR A 542 10.23 -30.78 -5.79
CA TYR A 542 9.74 -29.99 -6.94
C TYR A 542 9.05 -30.87 -7.98
#